data_AF-A0A832G3F0-F1
#
_entry.id   AF-A0A832G3F0-F1
#
_cell.length_a   1.000
_cell.length_b   1.000
_cell.length_c   1.000
_cell.angle_alpha   90.00
_cell.angle_beta   90.00
_cell.angle_gamma   90.00
#
_symmetry.space_group_name_H-M   'P 1'
#
loop_
_entity.id
_entity.type
_entity.pdbx_description
1 polymer ?
#
loop_
_entity_poly.entity_id
_entity_poly.type
_entity_poly.pdbx_seq_one_letter_code
_entity_poly.pdbx_strand_id
1 'polypeptide(L)'
;MWNFVKSIKNNPKVYLQQDLTDYVFDCHCLPPQVSSQQGSSPTTIKQRVIVGGAPTSVVNNIASGIRAAGLQAEGVVPGMIAPINSLEHTLGENLSREVVAVVDLGYETSLICVLVPR
;
A
#
# COMPACT_ATOMS: atom_id res chain seq x y z
N MET A 1 12.74 3.47 -6.83
CA MET A 1 11.99 3.07 -5.62
C MET A 1 12.80 3.29 -4.35
N TRP A 2 13.94 2.63 -4.18
CA TRP A 2 14.83 2.74 -3.00
C TRP A 2 15.17 4.18 -2.56
N ASN A 3 15.39 5.09 -3.50
CA ASN A 3 15.71 6.49 -3.19
C ASN A 3 14.52 7.24 -2.56
N PHE A 4 13.28 6.95 -2.97
CA PHE A 4 12.09 7.59 -2.41
C PHE A 4 11.77 7.08 -1.00
N VAL A 5 11.90 5.77 -0.77
CA VAL A 5 11.75 5.18 0.57
C VAL A 5 12.77 5.79 1.54
N LYS A 6 14.02 5.99 1.12
CA LYS A 6 15.03 6.72 1.92
C LYS A 6 14.61 8.16 2.22
N SER A 7 14.09 8.89 1.23
CA SER A 7 13.60 10.26 1.44
C SER A 7 12.47 10.32 2.47
N ILE A 8 11.50 9.39 2.39
CA ILE A 8 10.43 9.29 3.39
C ILE A 8 11.01 8.96 4.76
N LYS A 9 11.90 7.97 4.86
CA LYS A 9 12.50 7.58 6.14
C LYS A 9 13.25 8.73 6.82
N ASN A 10 13.91 9.59 6.04
CA ASN A 10 14.65 10.73 6.58
C ASN A 10 13.75 11.87 7.05
N ASN A 11 12.58 12.06 6.43
CA ASN A 11 11.66 13.14 6.79
C ASN A 11 10.20 12.78 6.47
N PRO A 12 9.58 11.86 7.23
CA PRO A 12 8.21 11.42 6.96
C PRO A 12 7.23 12.58 7.12
N LYS A 13 7.54 13.56 7.96
CA LYS A 13 6.71 14.76 8.17
C LYS A 13 6.51 15.58 6.90
N VAL A 14 7.51 15.69 6.04
CA VAL A 14 7.40 16.45 4.77
C VAL A 14 6.51 15.73 3.74
N TYR A 15 6.54 14.40 3.70
CA TYR A 15 5.85 13.62 2.67
C TYR A 15 4.48 13.09 3.11
N LEU A 16 4.37 12.69 4.37
CA LEU A 16 3.20 12.01 4.95
C LEU A 16 2.47 12.90 5.96
N GLN A 17 3.02 14.07 6.31
CA GLN A 17 2.45 15.00 7.29
C GLN A 17 2.29 14.38 8.69
N GLN A 18 3.08 13.34 8.97
CA GLN A 18 3.08 12.60 10.23
C GLN A 18 4.50 12.46 10.76
N ASP A 19 4.64 12.54 12.07
CA ASP A 19 5.89 12.24 12.75
C ASP A 19 5.93 10.74 13.08
N LEU A 20 6.68 9.99 12.29
CA LEU A 20 6.68 8.52 12.30
C LEU A 20 8.07 8.00 12.65
N THR A 21 8.44 8.15 13.92
CA THR A 21 9.70 7.67 14.48
C THR A 21 9.71 6.14 14.57
N ASP A 22 10.83 5.53 14.18
CA ASP A 22 11.03 4.07 14.21
C ASP A 22 10.03 3.27 13.36
N TYR A 23 9.64 3.82 12.21
CA TYR A 23 8.85 3.11 11.20
C TYR A 23 9.74 2.50 10.11
N VAL A 24 9.30 1.35 9.61
CA VAL A 24 9.72 0.84 8.31
C VAL A 24 8.70 1.26 7.26
N PHE A 25 9.18 1.57 6.05
CA PHE A 25 8.36 2.01 4.94
C PHE A 25 8.67 1.19 3.70
N ASP A 26 7.66 0.98 2.88
CA ASP A 26 7.78 0.51 1.50
C ASP A 26 6.85 1.33 0.60
N CYS A 27 7.07 1.27 -0.71
CA CYS A 27 6.25 2.03 -1.64
C CYS A 27 6.02 1.31 -2.98
N HIS A 28 4.89 1.60 -3.61
CA HIS A 28 4.54 1.13 -4.94
C HIS A 28 4.25 2.31 -5.87
N CYS A 29 4.99 2.44 -6.97
CA CYS A 29 4.76 3.48 -7.97
C CYS A 29 3.57 3.09 -8.85
N LEU A 30 2.57 3.95 -8.93
CA LEU A 30 1.45 3.74 -9.85
C LEU A 30 1.87 4.05 -11.29
N PRO A 31 1.32 3.37 -12.31
CA PRO A 31 1.59 3.71 -13.69
C PRO A 31 1.33 5.19 -13.96
N PRO A 32 2.14 5.87 -14.80
CA PRO A 32 1.86 7.25 -15.18
C PRO A 32 0.46 7.35 -15.78
N GLN A 33 -0.40 8.17 -15.18
CA GLN A 33 -1.68 8.49 -15.81
C GLN A 33 -1.37 9.43 -16.97
N VAL A 34 -1.46 8.93 -18.21
CA VAL A 34 -1.27 9.75 -19.40
C VAL A 34 -2.46 10.69 -19.47
N SER A 35 -2.31 11.92 -19.02
CA SER A 35 -3.31 12.96 -19.24
C SER A 35 -3.28 13.31 -20.73
N SER A 36 -4.43 13.22 -21.40
CA SER A 36 -4.61 13.61 -22.80
C SER A 36 -4.60 15.13 -22.99
N GLN A 37 -3.67 15.84 -22.33
CA GLN A 37 -3.48 17.27 -22.52
C GLN A 37 -2.34 17.48 -23.52
N GLN A 38 -2.73 17.58 -24.80
CA GLN A 38 -1.93 18.24 -25.82
C GLN A 38 -1.70 19.68 -25.39
N GLY A 39 -0.44 20.08 -25.23
CA GLY A 39 -0.06 21.50 -25.22
C GLY A 39 0.87 21.93 -24.09
N SER A 40 2.12 22.16 -24.47
CA SER A 40 3.08 23.12 -23.92
C SER A 40 3.75 22.88 -22.54
N SER A 41 5.09 22.95 -22.60
CA SER A 41 6.12 22.95 -21.54
C SER A 41 6.45 21.59 -20.88
N PRO A 42 7.73 21.35 -20.51
CA PRO A 42 8.14 20.15 -19.79
C PRO A 42 7.63 20.24 -18.36
N THR A 43 6.35 19.95 -18.16
CA THR A 43 5.74 19.88 -16.85
C THR A 43 6.37 18.70 -16.12
N THR A 44 7.03 18.95 -14.98
CA THR A 44 7.52 17.90 -14.09
C THR A 44 6.38 16.94 -13.79
N ILE A 45 6.44 15.73 -14.36
CA ILE A 45 5.41 14.71 -14.20
C ILE A 45 5.46 14.25 -12.74
N LYS A 46 4.46 14.65 -11.95
CA LYS A 46 4.33 14.20 -10.56
C LYS A 46 3.96 12.72 -10.56
N GLN A 47 4.91 11.88 -10.20
CA GLN A 47 4.72 10.44 -10.04
C GLN A 47 3.82 10.16 -8.84
N ARG A 48 2.69 9.47 -9.06
CA ARG A 48 1.85 8.97 -7.96
C ARG A 48 2.47 7.71 -7.35
N VAL A 49 2.51 7.66 -6.03
CA VAL A 49 3.12 6.56 -5.27
C VAL A 49 2.19 6.21 -4.10
N ILE A 50 1.98 4.92 -3.87
CA ILE A 50 1.36 4.40 -2.65
C ILE A 50 2.49 4.11 -1.65
N VAL A 51 2.33 4.55 -0.41
CA VAL A 51 3.31 4.32 0.66
C VAL A 51 2.64 3.48 1.73
N GLY A 52 3.29 2.39 2.11
CA GLY A 52 2.94 1.59 3.28
C GLY A 52 3.99 1.78 4.36
N GLY A 53 3.57 1.76 5.63
CA GLY A 53 4.50 1.82 6.75
C GLY A 53 3.91 1.20 8.00
N ALA A 54 4.79 0.73 8.87
CA ALA A 54 4.43 0.17 10.17
C ALA A 54 5.56 0.42 11.18
N PRO A 55 5.26 0.45 12.49
CA PRO A 55 6.30 0.46 13.51
C PRO A 55 7.27 -0.71 13.30
N THR A 56 8.56 -0.43 13.41
CA THR A 56 9.62 -1.43 13.25
C THR A 56 9.44 -2.61 14.23
N SER A 57 8.96 -2.31 15.45
CA SER A 57 8.65 -3.32 16.47
C SER A 57 7.58 -4.30 16.02
N VAL A 58 6.52 -3.84 15.36
CA VAL A 58 5.42 -4.69 14.87
C VAL A 58 5.95 -5.68 13.83
N VAL A 59 6.71 -5.17 12.84
CA VAL A 59 7.28 -6.02 11.79
C VAL A 59 8.29 -7.02 12.37
N ASN A 60 9.12 -6.58 13.32
CA ASN A 60 10.08 -7.45 13.99
C ASN A 60 9.40 -8.53 14.84
N ASN A 61 8.29 -8.22 15.50
CA ASN A 61 7.53 -9.18 16.30
C ASN A 61 6.92 -10.27 15.40
N ILE A 62 6.30 -9.87 14.29
CA ILE A 62 5.77 -10.81 13.28
C ILE A 62 6.90 -11.72 12.75
N ALA A 63 8.01 -11.12 12.29
CA ALA A 63 9.14 -11.87 11.76
C ALA A 63 9.77 -12.81 12.80
N SER A 64 9.79 -12.43 14.08
CA SER A 64 10.30 -13.27 15.16
C SER A 64 9.38 -14.44 15.45
N GLY A 65 8.06 -14.23 15.46
CA GLY A 65 7.08 -15.33 15.60
C GLY A 65 7.18 -16.34 14.45
N ILE A 66 7.30 -15.86 13.21
CA ILE A 66 7.48 -16.72 12.02
C ILE A 66 8.77 -17.54 12.14
N ARG A 67 9.89 -16.92 12.54
CA ARG A 67 11.17 -17.62 12.75
C ARG A 67 11.08 -18.66 13.87
N ALA A 68 10.39 -18.35 14.96
CA ALA A 68 10.19 -19.30 16.06
C ALA A 68 9.40 -20.55 15.62
N ALA A 69 8.55 -20.41 14.60
CA ALA A 69 7.84 -21.52 13.96
C ALA A 69 8.69 -22.29 12.92
N GLY A 70 9.98 -21.97 12.76
CA GLY A 70 10.86 -22.59 11.77
C GLY A 70 10.62 -22.14 10.33
N LEU A 71 9.93 -21.01 10.15
CA LEU A 71 9.59 -20.44 8.84
C LEU A 71 10.41 -19.18 8.55
N GLN A 72 10.43 -18.77 7.28
CA GLN A 72 11.00 -17.50 6.83
C GLN A 72 9.90 -16.65 6.21
N ALA A 73 9.77 -15.40 6.68
CA ALA A 73 8.82 -14.45 6.11
C ALA A 73 9.34 -13.94 4.76
N GLU A 74 8.53 -14.04 3.71
CA GLU A 74 8.81 -13.42 2.40
C GLU A 74 8.50 -11.92 2.43
N GLY A 75 7.41 -11.53 3.08
CA GLY A 75 7.02 -10.14 3.23
C GLY A 75 5.90 -9.98 4.26
N VAL A 76 5.71 -8.75 4.71
CA VAL A 76 4.58 -8.34 5.55
C VAL A 76 3.73 -7.36 4.74
N VAL A 77 2.48 -7.71 4.51
CA VAL A 77 1.55 -6.90 3.72
C VAL A 77 0.49 -6.27 4.62
N PRO A 78 0.00 -5.04 4.33
CA PRO A 78 -1.12 -4.47 5.07
C PRO A 78 -2.37 -5.34 4.95
N GLY A 79 -3.09 -5.52 6.07
CA GLY A 79 -4.24 -6.43 6.14
C GLY A 79 -5.34 -6.15 5.11
N MET A 80 -5.51 -4.89 4.70
CA MET A 80 -6.48 -4.49 3.68
C MET A 80 -6.17 -4.99 2.26
N ILE A 81 -4.94 -5.41 1.97
CA ILE A 81 -4.53 -5.78 0.59
C ILE A 81 -4.97 -7.20 0.25
N ALA A 82 -4.84 -8.14 1.18
CA ALA A 82 -5.11 -9.56 0.91
C ALA A 82 -6.58 -9.86 0.54
N PRO A 83 -7.60 -9.31 1.23
CA PRO A 83 -9.01 -9.50 0.84
C PRO A 83 -9.31 -8.99 -0.56
N ILE A 84 -8.75 -7.83 -0.93
CA ILE A 84 -8.95 -7.23 -2.25
C ILE A 84 -8.29 -8.07 -3.34
N ASN A 85 -7.05 -8.49 -3.14
CA ASN A 85 -6.36 -9.37 -4.09
C ASN A 85 -7.11 -10.69 -4.30
N SER A 86 -7.64 -11.27 -3.21
CA SER A 86 -8.43 -12.51 -3.26
C SER A 86 -9.75 -12.31 -4.03
N LEU A 87 -10.40 -11.15 -3.84
CA LEU A 87 -11.62 -10.81 -4.55
C LEU A 87 -11.37 -10.61 -6.05
N GLU A 88 -10.32 -9.86 -6.43
CA GLU A 88 -9.93 -9.66 -7.82
C GLU A 88 -9.60 -11.00 -8.50
N HIS A 89 -8.90 -11.89 -7.79
CA HIS A 89 -8.61 -13.23 -8.30
C HIS A 89 -9.87 -14.09 -8.52
N THR A 90 -10.89 -13.94 -7.65
CA THR A 90 -12.11 -14.75 -7.69
C THR A 90 -13.13 -14.23 -8.72
N LEU A 91 -13.34 -12.91 -8.77
CA LEU A 91 -14.37 -12.29 -9.60
C LEU A 91 -13.87 -11.84 -10.98
N GLY A 92 -12.56 -11.64 -11.14
CA GLY A 92 -11.94 -11.28 -12.42
C GLY A 92 -12.63 -10.09 -13.09
N GLU A 93 -13.03 -10.26 -14.36
CA GLU A 93 -13.65 -9.20 -15.16
C GLU A 93 -14.96 -8.65 -14.58
N ASN A 94 -15.70 -9.44 -13.79
CA ASN A 94 -16.97 -8.97 -13.20
C ASN A 94 -16.73 -7.84 -12.20
N LEU A 95 -15.60 -7.88 -11.46
CA LEU A 95 -15.24 -6.84 -10.51
C LEU A 95 -14.97 -5.49 -11.22
N SER A 96 -14.53 -5.52 -12.48
CA SER A 96 -14.21 -4.29 -13.22
C SER A 96 -15.46 -3.49 -13.65
N ARG A 97 -16.66 -4.06 -13.54
CA ARG A 97 -17.91 -3.46 -14.01
C ARG A 97 -18.81 -2.93 -12.90
N GLU A 98 -18.50 -3.27 -11.65
CA GLU A 98 -19.37 -3.01 -10.51
C GLU A 98 -18.64 -2.20 -9.44
N VAL A 99 -19.39 -1.36 -8.71
CA VAL A 99 -18.90 -0.77 -7.47
C VAL A 99 -19.13 -1.79 -6.36
N VAL A 100 -18.04 -2.23 -5.72
CA VAL A 100 -18.10 -3.27 -4.69
C VAL A 100 -17.61 -2.73 -3.37
N ALA A 101 -18.41 -2.89 -2.32
CA ALA A 101 -18.01 -2.62 -0.94
C ALA A 101 -17.59 -3.94 -0.28
N VAL A 102 -16.30 -4.07 0.04
CA VAL A 102 -15.76 -5.16 0.84
C VAL A 102 -15.78 -4.75 2.30
N VAL A 103 -16.53 -5.50 3.11
CA VAL A 103 -16.65 -5.27 4.55
C VAL A 103 -15.97 -6.44 5.26
N ASP A 104 -14.81 -6.16 5.86
CA ASP A 104 -14.07 -7.11 6.69
C ASP A 104 -14.31 -6.78 8.17
N LEU A 105 -14.92 -7.72 8.89
CA LEU A 105 -15.30 -7.57 10.30
C LEU A 105 -14.33 -8.39 11.16
N GLY A 106 -13.23 -7.75 11.57
CA GLY A 106 -12.25 -8.34 12.48
C GLY A 106 -12.67 -8.25 13.94
N TYR A 107 -11.93 -8.96 14.79
CA TYR A 107 -12.13 -8.94 16.24
C TYR A 107 -11.82 -7.56 16.86
N GLU A 108 -10.71 -6.93 16.47
CA GLU A 108 -10.31 -5.60 16.98
C GLU A 108 -10.69 -4.46 16.04
N THR A 109 -10.69 -4.73 14.73
CA THR A 109 -10.86 -3.71 13.70
C THR A 109 -11.81 -4.18 12.62
N SER A 110 -12.75 -3.31 12.24
CA SER A 110 -13.57 -3.48 11.04
C SER A 110 -13.08 -2.54 9.93
N LEU A 111 -13.03 -3.05 8.71
CA LEU A 111 -12.55 -2.35 7.53
C LEU A 111 -13.65 -2.33 6.46
N ILE A 112 -13.85 -1.17 5.84
CA ILE A 112 -14.69 -1.02 4.65
C ILE A 112 -13.81 -0.53 3.52
N CYS A 113 -13.70 -1.33 2.46
CA CYS A 113 -13.01 -0.95 1.23
C CYS A 113 -14.02 -0.83 0.09
N VAL A 114 -14.14 0.35 -0.49
CA VAL A 114 -14.98 0.59 -1.67
C VAL A 114 -14.10 0.53 -2.92
N LEU A 115 -14.33 -0.49 -3.74
CA LEU A 115 -13.71 -0.65 -5.04
C LEU A 115 -14.62 -0.03 -6.09
N VAL A 116 -14.06 0.82 -6.94
CA VAL A 116 -14.76 1.44 -8.06
C VAL A 116 -14.23 0.88 -9.38
N PRO A 117 -15.09 0.74 -10.41
CA PRO A 117 -14.69 0.39 -11.77
C PRO A 117 -13.55 1.28 -12.27
N ARG A 118 -12.60 0.69 -13.02
CA ARG A 118 -11.50 1.41 -13.67
C ARG A 118 -11.93 2.00 -15.01
#